data_AF-A0A410QAD2-F1
#
_entry.id   AF-A0A410QAD2-F1
#
_cell.length_a   1.000
_cell.length_b   1.000
_cell.length_c   1.000
_cell.angle_alpha   90.00
_cell.angle_beta   90.00
_cell.angle_gamma   90.00
#
_symmetry.space_group_name_H-M   'P 1'
#
loop_
_entity.id
_entity.type
_entity.pdbx_description
1 polymer ?
#
loop_
_entity_poly.entity_id
_entity_poly.type
_entity_poly.pdbx_seq_one_letter_code
_entity_poly.pdbx_strand_id
1 'polypeptide(L)'
;MKEEFWKGKEIELKIRDMTKEGQGVGKADGFTIFVEGAILGDQVIAKIEDIKKNYALGKIVKVISPSEYRTDSKCIYDMDCDGCQFHRLNYNKQLELKTSIVKNALERIGKIQGAVIHPTIGMKFPYRYRNKGEFKVKSVGGKSSVGYFKRRSHDIINIERCIIQDELSDKIMNSIRDILKNEDTSELKNITVRTTKHKEAMIILTTTRKGFSFKEKLIKRLSNIKEVKSIYQNINPRADSEMMGSRNIKLYGQDTITDCIGGFRYSISPNSFFQVNREQAEVLYEKAVEYLDLKKDEVVVDLYCGIGTISLYLAQKAGKVYGVEAVEEAVKNGQENAVLNRIENVEFIQGLSEDVFPKLLKRGIKADKLVVDPPRRGCEKEVLETIAQMKPKRIVYISCNPATLARDLRYLEERGYKTLEVQPVDLFCWTGHVETVVSLSHKKADTHININVEFGDEEGQIPIDEIARKAEEYRPSERVTYKMMQEYIESKYNFKVHTAYIAEVKRDLGLPMYDAPNAVEELKQERKHPTPEKVEAIKDALKHFGVCQ
;
A
#
# COMPACT_ATOMS: atom_id res chain seq x y z
N MET A 1 28.44 -14.54 -16.69
CA MET A 1 27.11 -14.99 -17.16
C MET A 1 27.05 -16.48 -16.90
N LYS A 2 25.96 -17.02 -16.32
CA LYS A 2 25.83 -18.48 -16.24
C LYS A 2 25.76 -19.00 -17.68
N GLU A 3 26.72 -19.81 -18.11
CA GLU A 3 26.82 -20.33 -19.49
C GLU A 3 25.56 -21.11 -19.93
N GLU A 4 24.71 -21.47 -18.98
CA GLU A 4 23.46 -22.21 -19.17
C GLU A 4 22.29 -21.36 -19.69
N PHE A 5 22.37 -20.02 -19.72
CA PHE A 5 21.25 -19.18 -20.18
C PHE A 5 21.71 -18.24 -21.31
N TRP A 6 21.12 -18.39 -22.50
CA TRP A 6 21.36 -17.50 -23.64
C TRP A 6 20.04 -17.12 -24.32
N LYS A 7 20.06 -15.99 -25.03
CA LYS A 7 18.91 -15.51 -25.79
C LYS A 7 18.51 -16.53 -26.86
N GLY A 8 17.23 -16.87 -26.89
CA GLY A 8 16.66 -17.87 -27.78
C GLY A 8 16.59 -19.28 -27.22
N LYS A 9 17.24 -19.56 -26.08
CA LYS A 9 17.11 -20.86 -25.39
C LYS A 9 15.67 -21.10 -24.95
N GLU A 10 15.18 -22.31 -25.19
CA GLU A 10 13.91 -22.80 -24.67
C GLU A 10 14.15 -23.60 -23.39
N ILE A 11 13.36 -23.31 -22.35
CA ILE A 11 13.49 -23.93 -21.04
C ILE A 11 12.11 -24.29 -20.53
N GLU A 12 11.99 -25.49 -20.00
CA GLU A 12 10.80 -25.92 -19.29
C GLU A 12 10.76 -25.30 -17.88
N LEU A 13 9.65 -24.64 -17.55
CA LEU A 13 9.47 -23.93 -16.29
C LEU A 13 8.11 -24.25 -15.68
N LYS A 14 8.11 -24.53 -14.38
CA LYS A 14 6.91 -24.46 -13.54
C LYS A 14 6.78 -23.05 -12.97
N ILE A 15 5.66 -22.41 -13.22
CA ILE A 15 5.36 -21.06 -12.73
C ILE A 15 4.89 -21.16 -11.28
N ARG A 16 5.61 -20.50 -10.37
CA ARG A 16 5.40 -20.61 -8.92
C ARG A 16 4.90 -19.32 -8.28
N ASP A 17 5.01 -18.20 -8.97
CA ASP A 17 4.56 -16.89 -8.48
C ASP A 17 4.17 -16.01 -9.67
N MET A 18 3.61 -14.83 -9.40
CA MET A 18 3.30 -13.82 -10.42
C MET A 18 3.68 -12.42 -9.93
N THR A 19 4.17 -11.59 -10.84
CA THR A 19 4.42 -10.17 -10.54
C THR A 19 3.13 -9.35 -10.62
N LYS A 20 3.15 -8.14 -10.05
CA LYS A 20 2.03 -7.19 -10.20
C LYS A 20 1.79 -6.77 -11.65
N GLU A 21 2.82 -6.89 -12.51
CA GLU A 21 2.74 -6.65 -13.95
C GLU A 21 2.14 -7.84 -14.73
N GLY A 22 1.75 -8.93 -14.06
CA GLY A 22 1.15 -10.10 -14.70
C GLY A 22 2.13 -11.06 -15.36
N GLN A 23 3.41 -11.01 -14.98
CA GLN A 23 4.39 -11.97 -15.46
C GLN A 23 4.43 -13.17 -14.53
N GLY A 24 4.35 -14.37 -15.10
CA GLY A 24 4.62 -15.61 -14.36
C GLY A 24 6.09 -15.66 -13.96
N VAL A 25 6.38 -16.11 -12.74
CA VAL A 25 7.74 -16.25 -12.21
C VAL A 25 8.09 -17.73 -12.11
N GLY A 26 9.07 -18.14 -12.91
CA GLY A 26 9.71 -19.45 -12.84
C GLY A 26 11.14 -19.33 -12.31
N LYS A 27 11.68 -20.45 -11.82
CA LYS A 27 13.12 -20.57 -11.50
C LYS A 27 13.69 -21.82 -12.15
N ALA A 28 14.83 -21.67 -12.82
CA ALA A 28 15.66 -22.77 -13.31
C ALA A 28 17.07 -22.57 -12.76
N ASP A 29 17.63 -23.58 -12.10
CA ASP A 29 18.99 -23.55 -11.52
C ASP A 29 19.26 -22.32 -10.64
N GLY A 30 18.24 -21.94 -9.85
CA GLY A 30 18.26 -20.76 -8.98
C GLY A 30 18.18 -19.40 -9.71
N PHE A 31 18.11 -19.37 -11.04
CA PHE A 31 17.95 -18.16 -11.85
C PHE A 31 16.47 -17.86 -12.11
N THR A 32 16.04 -16.62 -11.85
CA THR A 32 14.64 -16.21 -11.98
C THR A 32 14.33 -15.85 -13.43
N ILE A 33 13.22 -16.37 -13.95
CA ILE A 33 12.75 -16.09 -15.32
C ILE A 33 11.31 -15.58 -15.24
N PHE A 34 11.09 -14.38 -15.77
CA PHE A 34 9.76 -13.79 -15.88
C PHE A 34 9.16 -14.12 -17.25
N VAL A 35 8.02 -14.79 -17.26
CA VAL A 35 7.38 -15.30 -18.46
C VAL A 35 6.06 -14.58 -18.70
N GLU A 36 5.96 -13.85 -19.81
CA GLU A 36 4.74 -13.13 -20.16
C GLU A 36 3.62 -14.07 -20.63
N GLY A 37 2.39 -13.82 -20.17
CA GLY A 37 1.20 -14.64 -20.48
C GLY A 37 1.11 -15.95 -19.67
N ALA A 38 2.16 -16.29 -18.93
CA ALA A 38 2.18 -17.43 -18.02
C ALA A 38 1.57 -17.02 -16.68
N ILE A 39 0.81 -17.93 -16.08
CA ILE A 39 0.12 -17.69 -14.81
C ILE A 39 0.58 -18.68 -13.75
N LEU A 40 0.28 -18.37 -12.50
CA LEU A 40 0.57 -19.23 -11.36
C LEU A 40 0.05 -20.65 -11.58
N GLY A 41 0.94 -21.64 -11.47
CA GLY A 41 0.63 -23.06 -11.59
C GLY A 41 0.87 -23.67 -12.98
N ASP A 42 1.10 -22.87 -14.02
CA ASP A 42 1.38 -23.43 -15.35
C ASP A 42 2.72 -24.18 -15.38
N GLN A 43 2.79 -25.17 -16.26
CA GLN A 43 4.04 -25.74 -16.75
C GLN A 43 4.19 -25.35 -18.23
N VAL A 44 5.26 -24.61 -18.55
CA VAL A 44 5.46 -24.00 -19.88
C VAL A 44 6.85 -24.28 -20.41
N ILE A 45 6.97 -24.32 -21.73
CA ILE A 45 8.24 -24.09 -22.43
C ILE A 45 8.32 -22.59 -22.70
N ALA A 46 9.30 -21.93 -22.09
CA ALA A 46 9.55 -20.51 -22.26
C ALA A 46 10.84 -20.28 -23.06
N LYS A 47 10.76 -19.40 -24.06
CA LYS A 47 11.92 -18.93 -24.83
C LYS A 47 12.46 -17.66 -24.22
N ILE A 48 13.76 -17.64 -23.87
CA ILE A 48 14.43 -16.46 -23.33
C ILE A 48 14.57 -15.40 -24.42
N GLU A 49 14.06 -14.20 -24.17
CA GLU A 49 14.14 -13.06 -25.10
C GLU A 49 15.21 -12.05 -24.71
N ASP A 50 15.41 -11.87 -23.40
CA ASP A 50 16.38 -10.94 -22.86
C ASP A 50 16.95 -11.45 -21.53
N ILE A 51 18.22 -11.18 -21.28
CA ILE A 51 18.93 -11.61 -20.07
C ILE A 51 19.47 -10.38 -19.37
N LYS A 52 19.10 -10.24 -18.11
CA LYS A 52 19.61 -9.21 -17.19
C LYS A 52 20.56 -9.86 -16.18
N LYS A 53 21.20 -9.03 -15.36
CA LYS A 53 22.22 -9.45 -14.38
C LYS A 53 21.72 -10.59 -13.45
N ASN A 54 20.48 -10.50 -12.98
CA ASN A 54 19.94 -11.40 -11.94
C ASN A 54 18.67 -12.15 -12.38
N TYR A 55 18.18 -11.92 -13.60
CA TYR A 55 16.94 -12.53 -14.10
C TYR A 55 16.91 -12.53 -15.63
N ALA A 56 16.03 -13.32 -16.23
CA ALA A 56 15.71 -13.27 -17.65
C ALA A 56 14.23 -12.93 -17.89
N LEU A 57 13.96 -12.39 -19.07
CA LEU A 57 12.62 -12.24 -19.62
C LEU A 57 12.41 -13.33 -20.67
N GLY A 58 11.27 -14.01 -20.59
CA GLY A 58 10.88 -15.04 -21.55
C GLY A 58 9.45 -14.87 -22.04
N LYS A 59 9.16 -15.53 -23.15
CA LYS A 59 7.81 -15.68 -23.69
C LYS A 59 7.41 -17.14 -23.73
N ILE A 60 6.12 -17.41 -23.60
CA ILE A 60 5.61 -18.78 -23.78
C ILE A 60 5.81 -19.20 -25.24
N VAL A 61 6.42 -20.36 -25.44
CA VAL A 61 6.39 -21.11 -26.70
C VAL A 61 5.23 -22.10 -26.69
N LYS A 62 5.11 -22.85 -25.58
CA LYS A 62 4.07 -23.85 -25.40
C LYS A 62 3.67 -23.95 -23.93
N VAL A 63 2.37 -24.08 -23.67
CA VAL A 63 1.88 -24.53 -22.36
C VAL A 63 1.82 -26.05 -22.39
N ILE A 64 2.62 -26.71 -21.55
CA ILE A 64 2.67 -28.18 -21.43
C ILE A 64 1.46 -28.65 -20.62
N SER A 65 1.27 -28.06 -19.44
CA SER A 65 0.14 -28.31 -18.57
C SER A 65 -0.41 -26.96 -18.09
N PRO A 66 -1.64 -26.58 -18.46
CA PRO A 66 -2.25 -25.36 -17.96
C PRO A 66 -2.54 -25.50 -16.46
N SER A 67 -2.43 -24.38 -15.74
CA SER A 67 -2.89 -24.28 -14.35
C SER A 67 -4.40 -24.51 -14.23
N GLU A 68 -4.85 -25.09 -13.13
CA GLU A 68 -6.28 -25.15 -12.76
C GLU A 68 -6.90 -23.74 -12.58
N TYR A 69 -6.06 -22.73 -12.31
CA TYR A 69 -6.51 -21.35 -12.15
C TYR A 69 -6.62 -20.60 -13.48
N ARG A 70 -6.27 -21.24 -14.60
CA ARG A 70 -6.27 -20.63 -15.92
C ARG A 70 -7.68 -20.52 -16.46
N THR A 71 -8.02 -19.32 -16.94
CA THR A 71 -9.30 -19.04 -17.58
C THR A 71 -9.09 -18.35 -18.91
N ASP A 72 -10.04 -18.51 -19.84
CA ASP A 72 -10.07 -17.73 -21.05
C ASP A 72 -10.38 -16.25 -20.75
N SER A 73 -9.69 -15.36 -21.45
CA SER A 73 -9.95 -13.93 -21.33
C SER A 73 -11.28 -13.57 -21.98
N LYS A 74 -12.10 -12.78 -21.26
CA LYS A 74 -13.30 -12.14 -21.84
C LYS A 74 -12.98 -10.87 -22.65
N CYS A 75 -11.74 -10.40 -22.61
CA CYS A 75 -11.30 -9.23 -23.36
C CYS A 75 -10.66 -9.69 -24.68
N ILE A 76 -11.21 -9.21 -25.81
CA ILE A 76 -10.67 -9.50 -27.15
C ILE A 76 -9.31 -8.85 -27.41
N TYR A 77 -8.87 -7.93 -26.55
CA TYR A 77 -7.59 -7.23 -26.61
C TYR A 77 -6.57 -7.78 -25.61
N ASP A 78 -6.82 -8.98 -25.09
CA ASP A 78 -5.89 -9.68 -24.19
C ASP A 78 -4.51 -9.82 -24.82
N MET A 79 -3.46 -9.72 -24.00
CA MET A 79 -2.05 -9.68 -24.40
C MET A 79 -1.61 -8.47 -25.25
N ASP A 80 -2.52 -7.76 -25.92
CA ASP A 80 -2.18 -6.55 -26.67
C ASP A 80 -2.30 -5.28 -25.83
N CYS A 81 -3.38 -5.15 -25.04
CA CYS A 81 -3.64 -3.98 -24.20
C CYS A 81 -2.86 -4.01 -22.88
N ASP A 82 -2.30 -2.87 -22.47
CA ASP A 82 -1.55 -2.74 -21.21
C ASP A 82 -2.44 -2.49 -19.97
N GLY A 83 -3.75 -2.35 -20.16
CA GLY A 83 -4.68 -1.95 -19.08
C GLY A 83 -4.93 -3.01 -18.01
N CYS A 84 -4.89 -4.30 -18.37
CA CYS A 84 -5.25 -5.40 -17.49
C CYS A 84 -4.26 -6.55 -17.63
N GLN A 85 -3.72 -7.00 -16.50
CA GLN A 85 -2.61 -7.96 -16.47
C GLN A 85 -3.07 -9.38 -16.13
N PHE A 86 -4.20 -9.56 -15.44
CA PHE A 86 -4.62 -10.83 -14.83
C PHE A 86 -5.82 -11.50 -15.51
N HIS A 87 -6.17 -11.14 -16.75
CA HIS A 87 -7.36 -11.68 -17.44
C HIS A 87 -7.42 -13.20 -17.55
N ARG A 88 -6.26 -13.87 -17.58
CA ARG A 88 -6.16 -15.33 -17.70
C ARG A 88 -6.12 -16.07 -16.37
N LEU A 89 -6.15 -15.35 -15.25
CA LEU A 89 -6.17 -15.93 -13.90
C LEU A 89 -7.60 -15.82 -13.37
N ASN A 90 -8.16 -16.91 -12.82
CA ASN A 90 -9.49 -16.85 -12.22
C ASN A 90 -9.54 -15.81 -11.10
N TYR A 91 -10.72 -15.24 -10.86
CA TYR A 91 -10.84 -14.06 -10.00
C TYR A 91 -10.47 -14.34 -8.54
N ASN A 92 -10.87 -15.47 -7.97
CA ASN A 92 -10.52 -15.85 -6.60
C ASN A 92 -9.00 -15.93 -6.41
N LYS A 93 -8.29 -16.50 -7.38
CA LYS A 93 -6.83 -16.59 -7.32
C LYS A 93 -6.14 -15.22 -7.48
N GLN A 94 -6.76 -14.27 -8.17
CA GLN A 94 -6.29 -12.88 -8.17
C GLN A 94 -6.33 -12.27 -6.76
N LEU A 95 -7.42 -12.51 -6.00
CA LEU A 95 -7.56 -12.01 -4.63
C LEU A 95 -6.52 -12.63 -3.68
N GLU A 96 -6.27 -13.93 -3.80
CA GLU A 96 -5.21 -14.61 -3.04
C GLU A 96 -3.82 -14.05 -3.38
N LEU A 97 -3.55 -13.80 -4.67
CA LEU A 97 -2.30 -13.21 -5.13
C LEU A 97 -2.11 -11.79 -4.56
N LYS A 98 -3.15 -10.95 -4.61
CA LYS A 98 -3.12 -9.59 -4.03
C LYS A 98 -2.86 -9.61 -2.52
N THR A 99 -3.51 -10.53 -1.80
CA THR A 99 -3.26 -10.77 -0.37
C THR A 99 -1.79 -11.12 -0.13
N SER A 100 -1.25 -12.02 -0.95
CA SER A 100 0.15 -12.46 -0.87
C SER A 100 1.14 -11.33 -1.18
N ILE A 101 0.82 -10.45 -2.15
CA ILE A 101 1.64 -9.27 -2.48
C ILE A 101 1.74 -8.34 -1.26
N VAL A 102 0.62 -8.04 -0.61
CA VAL A 102 0.60 -7.20 0.59
C VAL A 102 1.40 -7.86 1.72
N LYS A 103 1.11 -9.13 2.01
CA LYS A 103 1.81 -9.90 3.05
C LYS A 103 3.33 -9.91 2.86
N ASN A 104 3.79 -10.23 1.65
CA ASN A 104 5.21 -10.26 1.31
C ASN A 104 5.88 -8.90 1.49
N ALA A 105 5.20 -7.80 1.13
CA ALA A 105 5.75 -6.45 1.29
C ALA A 105 5.91 -6.10 2.78
N LEU A 106 4.89 -6.37 3.59
CA LEU A 106 4.91 -6.11 5.03
C LEU A 106 5.98 -6.93 5.75
N GLU A 107 6.13 -8.21 5.42
CA GLU A 107 7.15 -9.08 6.02
C GLU A 107 8.58 -8.68 5.62
N ARG A 108 8.82 -8.48 4.31
CA ARG A 108 10.18 -8.29 3.78
C ARG A 108 10.70 -6.87 3.96
N ILE A 109 9.87 -5.87 3.68
CA ILE A 109 10.23 -4.45 3.70
C ILE A 109 9.90 -3.86 5.07
N GLY A 110 8.66 -4.07 5.51
CA GLY A 110 8.14 -3.46 6.73
C GLY A 110 8.64 -4.13 8.01
N LYS A 111 9.05 -5.40 7.94
CA LYS A 111 9.39 -6.23 9.10
C LYS A 111 8.25 -6.28 10.14
N ILE A 112 7.01 -6.12 9.68
CA ILE A 112 5.82 -6.07 10.54
C ILE A 112 5.52 -7.46 11.08
N GLN A 113 5.33 -7.58 12.39
CA GLN A 113 5.04 -8.84 13.08
C GLN A 113 3.75 -8.76 13.90
N GLY A 114 2.99 -9.84 13.91
CA GLY A 114 1.78 -9.96 14.75
C GLY A 114 0.57 -9.15 14.27
N ALA A 115 0.62 -8.52 13.10
CA ALA A 115 -0.54 -7.91 12.45
C ALA A 115 -1.44 -8.99 11.82
N VAL A 116 -2.76 -8.82 11.94
CA VAL A 116 -3.74 -9.68 11.25
C VAL A 116 -3.88 -9.18 9.82
N ILE A 117 -3.54 -10.03 8.85
CA ILE A 117 -3.67 -9.73 7.42
C ILE A 117 -4.87 -10.51 6.89
N HIS A 118 -5.90 -9.78 6.50
CA HIS A 118 -7.15 -10.35 6.01
C HIS A 118 -7.06 -10.71 4.51
N PRO A 119 -7.86 -11.68 4.04
CA PRO A 119 -8.03 -11.92 2.61
C PRO A 119 -8.50 -10.65 1.88
N THR A 120 -8.02 -10.46 0.64
CA THR A 120 -8.43 -9.31 -0.19
C THR A 120 -9.94 -9.34 -0.41
N ILE A 121 -10.63 -8.24 -0.07
CA ILE A 121 -12.05 -8.10 -0.40
C ILE A 121 -12.19 -7.87 -1.90
N GLY A 122 -12.92 -8.76 -2.55
CA GLY A 122 -13.20 -8.70 -3.98
C GLY A 122 -14.52 -8.01 -4.32
N MET A 123 -14.71 -7.78 -5.62
CA MET A 123 -15.94 -7.25 -6.20
C MET A 123 -16.83 -8.40 -6.69
N LYS A 124 -18.13 -8.34 -6.37
CA LYS A 124 -19.11 -9.35 -6.78
C LYS A 124 -19.20 -9.49 -8.31
N PHE A 125 -19.21 -8.36 -9.01
CA PHE A 125 -19.23 -8.30 -10.47
C PHE A 125 -18.02 -7.48 -10.95
N PRO A 126 -16.85 -8.11 -11.13
CA PRO A 126 -15.59 -7.40 -11.40
C PRO A 126 -15.48 -6.80 -12.81
N TYR A 127 -16.58 -6.38 -13.43
CA TYR A 127 -16.63 -5.82 -14.79
C TYR A 127 -17.36 -4.49 -14.78
N ARG A 128 -17.10 -3.65 -15.78
CA ARG A 128 -17.82 -2.36 -15.99
C ARG A 128 -17.81 -1.41 -14.80
N TYR A 129 -16.85 -1.56 -13.89
CA TYR A 129 -16.78 -0.77 -12.66
C TYR A 129 -16.12 0.60 -12.86
N ARG A 130 -15.28 0.74 -13.90
CA ARG A 130 -14.41 1.91 -14.09
C ARG A 130 -15.21 3.07 -14.65
N ASN A 131 -15.30 4.13 -13.87
CA ASN A 131 -16.03 5.35 -14.22
C ASN A 131 -15.20 6.39 -14.99
N LYS A 132 -13.87 6.23 -15.04
CA LYS A 132 -12.97 7.16 -15.73
C LYS A 132 -12.04 6.41 -16.68
N GLY A 133 -12.21 6.69 -17.97
CA GLY A 133 -11.32 6.23 -19.04
C GLY A 133 -10.41 7.36 -19.49
N GLU A 134 -9.12 7.06 -19.66
CA GLU A 134 -8.11 8.00 -20.13
C GLU A 134 -7.48 7.42 -21.40
N PHE A 135 -7.81 8.02 -22.54
CA PHE A 135 -7.47 7.52 -23.86
C PHE A 135 -6.37 8.37 -24.48
N LYS A 136 -5.33 7.71 -24.96
CA LYS A 136 -4.21 8.31 -25.68
C LYS A 136 -4.60 8.62 -27.12
N VAL A 137 -4.07 9.72 -27.64
CA VAL A 137 -4.21 10.10 -29.03
C VAL A 137 -2.81 10.23 -29.65
N LYS A 138 -2.61 9.61 -30.81
CA LYS A 138 -1.37 9.70 -31.58
C LYS A 138 -1.72 9.92 -33.04
N SER A 139 -1.15 10.96 -33.63
CA SER A 139 -1.27 11.26 -35.06
C SER A 139 0.06 10.91 -35.74
N VAL A 140 0.03 10.02 -36.74
CA VAL A 140 1.20 9.67 -37.56
C VAL A 140 0.78 9.69 -39.03
N GLY A 141 1.44 10.53 -39.84
CA GLY A 141 1.18 10.63 -41.27
C GLY A 141 -0.28 10.96 -41.62
N GLY A 142 -0.92 11.81 -40.80
CA GLY A 142 -2.34 12.20 -40.97
C GLY A 142 -3.36 11.15 -40.53
N LYS A 143 -2.93 9.99 -40.01
CA LYS A 143 -3.83 8.98 -39.41
C LYS A 143 -3.80 9.08 -37.89
N SER A 144 -4.98 9.29 -37.32
CA SER A 144 -5.20 9.41 -35.88
C SER A 144 -5.54 8.05 -35.27
N SER A 145 -4.81 7.64 -34.23
CA SER A 145 -5.11 6.45 -33.42
C SER A 145 -5.53 6.87 -32.02
N VAL A 146 -6.58 6.23 -31.48
CA VAL A 146 -7.16 6.58 -30.18
C VAL A 146 -7.52 5.35 -29.37
N GLY A 147 -6.89 5.21 -28.21
CA GLY A 147 -7.11 4.11 -27.31
C GLY A 147 -6.07 4.03 -26.20
N TYR A 148 -5.63 2.83 -25.86
CA TYR A 148 -4.62 2.60 -24.83
C TYR A 148 -3.28 2.24 -25.47
N PHE A 149 -2.21 2.30 -24.68
CA PHE A 149 -0.93 1.79 -25.14
C PHE A 149 -0.98 0.26 -25.27
N LYS A 150 -0.30 -0.23 -26.30
CA LYS A 150 0.06 -1.64 -26.40
C LYS A 150 1.03 -2.00 -25.28
N ARG A 151 0.99 -3.25 -24.81
CA ARG A 151 1.92 -3.73 -23.78
C ARG A 151 3.37 -3.38 -24.12
N ARG A 152 4.05 -2.75 -23.17
CA ARG A 152 5.48 -2.37 -23.26
C ARG A 152 5.84 -1.51 -24.49
N SER A 153 4.89 -0.74 -25.02
CA SER A 153 5.06 0.07 -26.21
C SER A 153 4.39 1.44 -26.04
N HIS A 154 4.80 2.41 -26.86
CA HIS A 154 4.12 3.70 -27.03
C HIS A 154 3.22 3.72 -28.29
N ASP A 155 2.92 2.54 -28.83
CA ASP A 155 1.93 2.37 -29.88
C ASP A 155 0.55 2.23 -29.29
N ILE A 156 -0.45 2.72 -30.03
CA ILE A 156 -1.82 2.75 -29.58
C ILE A 156 -2.57 1.54 -30.16
N ILE A 157 -3.36 0.89 -29.32
CA ILE A 157 -4.40 -0.04 -29.73
C ILE A 157 -5.76 0.62 -29.61
N ASN A 158 -6.55 0.56 -30.70
CA ASN A 158 -7.90 1.07 -30.72
C ASN A 158 -8.83 0.11 -29.97
N ILE A 159 -9.40 0.59 -28.86
CA ILE A 159 -10.33 -0.18 -28.03
C ILE A 159 -11.76 0.31 -28.31
N GLU A 160 -12.59 -0.56 -28.88
CA GLU A 160 -14.01 -0.30 -29.14
C GLU A 160 -14.89 -0.64 -27.93
N ARG A 161 -14.46 -1.66 -27.16
CA ARG A 161 -15.16 -2.15 -25.99
C ARG A 161 -14.16 -2.56 -24.91
N CYS A 162 -14.20 -1.92 -23.74
CA CYS A 162 -13.33 -2.27 -22.62
C CYS A 162 -14.12 -2.95 -21.50
N ILE A 163 -13.80 -4.20 -21.15
CA ILE A 163 -14.64 -4.98 -20.22
C ILE A 163 -14.74 -4.40 -18.80
N ILE A 164 -13.79 -3.54 -18.40
CA ILE A 164 -13.79 -2.89 -17.09
C ILE A 164 -14.38 -1.47 -17.12
N GLN A 165 -14.51 -0.85 -18.29
CA GLN A 165 -14.99 0.52 -18.42
C GLN A 165 -16.52 0.56 -18.53
N ASP A 166 -17.17 1.57 -17.96
CA ASP A 166 -18.62 1.78 -18.16
C ASP A 166 -18.96 1.92 -19.65
N GLU A 167 -20.05 1.30 -20.08
CA GLU A 167 -20.48 1.22 -21.48
C GLU A 167 -20.78 2.58 -22.11
N LEU A 168 -21.18 3.58 -21.31
CA LEU A 168 -21.36 4.95 -21.80
C LEU A 168 -20.03 5.54 -22.28
N SER A 169 -18.92 5.20 -21.63
CA SER A 169 -17.60 5.63 -22.08
C SER A 169 -17.23 4.99 -23.41
N ASP A 170 -17.54 3.71 -23.62
CA ASP A 170 -17.31 3.02 -24.89
C ASP A 170 -18.12 3.71 -26.01
N LYS A 171 -19.42 3.97 -25.76
CA LYS A 171 -20.32 4.69 -26.68
C LYS A 171 -19.76 6.07 -27.07
N ILE A 172 -19.34 6.87 -26.09
CA ILE A 172 -18.77 8.20 -26.32
C ILE A 172 -17.48 8.10 -27.12
N MET A 173 -16.56 7.22 -26.74
CA MET A 173 -15.27 7.08 -27.43
C MET A 173 -15.40 6.59 -28.86
N ASN A 174 -16.35 5.69 -29.14
CA ASN A 174 -16.65 5.26 -30.50
C ASN A 174 -17.15 6.44 -31.34
N SER A 175 -18.04 7.28 -30.80
CA SER A 175 -18.47 8.51 -31.49
C SER A 175 -17.34 9.51 -31.70
N ILE A 176 -16.42 9.67 -30.75
CA ILE A 176 -15.25 10.55 -30.92
C ILE A 176 -14.34 9.99 -32.00
N ARG A 177 -14.04 8.69 -31.98
CA ARG A 177 -13.17 8.05 -32.96
C ARG A 177 -13.65 8.24 -34.39
N ASP A 178 -14.96 8.14 -34.63
CA ASP A 178 -15.53 8.38 -35.96
C ASP A 178 -15.32 9.80 -36.46
N ILE A 179 -15.33 10.79 -35.56
CA ILE A 179 -15.03 12.18 -35.92
C ILE A 179 -13.55 12.31 -36.30
N LEU A 180 -12.66 11.76 -35.47
CA LEU A 180 -11.21 11.95 -35.60
C LEU A 180 -10.57 11.22 -36.80
N LYS A 181 -11.28 10.29 -37.44
CA LYS A 181 -10.79 9.55 -38.62
C LYS A 181 -10.34 10.46 -39.77
N ASN A 182 -10.98 11.61 -39.93
CA ASN A 182 -10.76 12.53 -41.06
C ASN A 182 -10.21 13.90 -40.61
N GLU A 183 -9.67 13.99 -39.39
CA GLU A 183 -9.23 15.26 -38.81
C GLU A 183 -7.74 15.18 -38.46
N ASP A 184 -7.05 16.32 -38.57
CA ASP A 184 -5.71 16.46 -38.00
C ASP A 184 -5.83 16.60 -36.48
N THR A 185 -5.27 15.63 -35.76
CA THR A 185 -5.32 15.53 -34.30
C THR A 185 -3.99 15.82 -33.61
N SER A 186 -3.02 16.42 -34.31
CA SER A 186 -1.68 16.63 -33.77
C SER A 186 -1.63 17.44 -32.46
N GLU A 187 -2.68 18.21 -32.18
CA GLU A 187 -2.86 19.06 -31.01
C GLU A 187 -3.51 18.32 -29.84
N LEU A 188 -4.22 17.21 -30.10
CA LEU A 188 -4.95 16.44 -29.10
C LEU A 188 -4.02 15.37 -28.52
N LYS A 189 -3.68 15.51 -27.24
CA LYS A 189 -2.81 14.56 -26.53
C LYS A 189 -3.60 13.37 -25.99
N ASN A 190 -4.70 13.67 -25.30
CA ASN A 190 -5.48 12.68 -24.57
C ASN A 190 -6.97 13.08 -24.57
N ILE A 191 -7.83 12.10 -24.39
CA ILE A 191 -9.26 12.28 -24.12
C ILE A 191 -9.58 11.57 -22.82
N THR A 192 -10.19 12.29 -21.88
CA THR A 192 -10.71 11.68 -20.65
C THR A 192 -12.23 11.64 -20.74
N VAL A 193 -12.84 10.50 -20.41
CA VAL A 193 -14.28 10.35 -20.26
C VAL A 193 -14.57 9.89 -18.84
N ARG A 194 -15.30 10.71 -18.09
CA ARG A 194 -15.85 10.36 -16.79
C ARG A 194 -17.33 10.08 -16.94
N THR A 195 -17.82 9.01 -16.35
CA THR A 195 -19.24 8.67 -16.27
C THR A 195 -19.69 8.70 -14.82
N THR A 196 -20.99 8.82 -14.57
CA THR A 196 -21.60 8.78 -13.22
C THR A 196 -22.49 7.55 -13.05
N LYS A 197 -22.83 7.20 -11.80
CA LYS A 197 -23.84 6.16 -11.51
C LYS A 197 -25.20 6.48 -12.16
N HIS A 198 -25.50 7.76 -12.36
CA HIS A 198 -26.73 8.26 -12.98
C HIS A 198 -26.66 8.38 -14.51
N LYS A 199 -25.68 7.73 -15.16
CA LYS A 199 -25.50 7.74 -16.61
C LYS A 199 -25.33 9.14 -17.20
N GLU A 200 -24.60 9.99 -16.48
CA GLU A 200 -24.10 11.26 -16.99
C GLU A 200 -22.62 11.13 -17.36
N ALA A 201 -22.13 12.00 -18.24
CA ALA A 201 -20.74 12.02 -18.65
C ALA A 201 -20.13 13.43 -18.73
N MET A 202 -18.86 13.51 -18.34
CA MET A 202 -17.97 14.63 -18.59
C MET A 202 -16.85 14.18 -19.53
N ILE A 203 -16.58 14.99 -20.56
CA ILE A 203 -15.55 14.73 -21.56
C ILE A 203 -14.50 15.82 -21.46
N ILE A 204 -13.23 15.44 -21.38
CA ILE A 204 -12.11 16.38 -21.28
C ILE A 204 -11.14 16.10 -22.41
N LEU A 205 -10.96 17.10 -23.28
CA LEU A 205 -10.04 17.07 -24.40
C LEU A 205 -8.73 17.75 -23.97
N THR A 206 -7.67 16.99 -23.78
CA THR A 206 -6.37 17.57 -23.45
C THR A 206 -5.65 17.95 -24.73
N THR A 207 -5.37 19.25 -24.92
CA THR A 207 -4.65 19.76 -26.09
C THR A 207 -3.37 20.51 -25.70
N THR A 208 -2.41 20.58 -26.64
CA THR A 208 -1.16 21.35 -26.43
C THR A 208 -1.39 22.86 -26.43
N ARG A 209 -2.43 23.33 -27.12
CA ARG A 209 -2.78 24.75 -27.28
C ARG A 209 -4.29 24.98 -27.33
N LYS A 210 -4.73 26.25 -27.28
CA LYS A 210 -6.14 26.64 -27.20
C LYS A 210 -6.95 26.32 -28.48
N GLY A 211 -6.38 26.50 -29.66
CA GLY A 211 -7.10 26.28 -30.93
C GLY A 211 -6.85 24.91 -31.53
N PHE A 212 -7.92 24.23 -31.98
CA PHE A 212 -7.87 23.02 -32.81
C PHE A 212 -9.07 23.00 -33.77
N SER A 213 -8.88 22.46 -34.98
CA SER A 213 -9.76 22.65 -36.14
C SER A 213 -11.14 22.01 -36.02
N PHE A 214 -11.23 20.84 -35.38
CA PHE A 214 -12.45 20.03 -35.30
C PHE A 214 -13.30 20.31 -34.05
N LYS A 215 -13.01 21.38 -33.31
CA LYS A 215 -13.67 21.75 -32.05
C LYS A 215 -15.20 21.81 -32.15
N GLU A 216 -15.73 22.61 -33.08
CA GLU A 216 -17.19 22.82 -33.19
C GLU A 216 -17.92 21.55 -33.64
N LYS A 217 -17.32 20.78 -34.56
CA LYS A 217 -17.85 19.48 -35.01
C LYS A 217 -17.95 18.49 -33.86
N LEU A 218 -16.92 18.44 -33.01
CA LEU A 218 -16.88 17.59 -31.83
C LEU A 218 -17.93 18.01 -30.80
N ILE A 219 -18.00 19.31 -30.45
CA ILE A 219 -19.01 19.82 -29.51
C ILE A 219 -20.41 19.47 -29.99
N LYS A 220 -20.75 19.77 -31.26
CA LYS A 220 -22.07 19.50 -31.84
C LYS A 220 -22.44 18.01 -31.81
N ARG A 221 -21.50 17.11 -32.10
CA ARG A 221 -21.77 15.66 -32.11
C ARG A 221 -21.96 15.13 -30.69
N LEU A 222 -21.12 15.55 -29.75
CA LEU A 222 -21.14 15.04 -28.38
C LEU A 222 -22.28 15.63 -27.54
N SER A 223 -22.66 16.90 -27.77
CA SER A 223 -23.81 17.50 -27.09
C SER A 223 -25.15 16.87 -27.48
N ASN A 224 -25.23 16.19 -28.63
CA ASN A 224 -26.41 15.42 -29.02
C ASN A 224 -26.54 14.08 -28.28
N ILE A 225 -25.51 13.66 -27.53
CA ILE A 225 -25.59 12.50 -26.64
C ILE A 225 -26.21 12.98 -25.33
N LYS A 226 -27.46 12.61 -25.05
CA LYS A 226 -28.27 13.07 -23.89
C LYS A 226 -27.52 12.96 -22.55
N GLU A 227 -26.70 11.92 -22.43
CA GLU A 227 -25.92 11.59 -21.25
C GLU A 227 -24.71 12.54 -21.05
N VAL A 228 -24.22 13.21 -22.09
CA VAL A 228 -23.09 14.15 -21.99
C VAL A 228 -23.57 15.46 -21.38
N LYS A 229 -23.10 15.76 -20.17
CA LYS A 229 -23.48 16.97 -19.42
C LYS A 229 -22.40 18.03 -19.42
N SER A 230 -21.15 17.66 -19.69
CA SER A 230 -20.02 18.57 -19.61
C SER A 230 -18.96 18.23 -20.64
N ILE A 231 -18.44 19.24 -21.35
CA ILE A 231 -17.28 19.10 -22.24
C ILE A 231 -16.28 20.20 -21.90
N TYR A 232 -15.04 19.80 -21.65
CA TYR A 232 -13.93 20.68 -21.35
C TYR A 232 -12.78 20.49 -22.33
N GLN A 233 -12.06 21.57 -22.55
CA GLN A 233 -10.70 21.54 -23.08
C GLN A 233 -9.73 21.81 -21.94
N ASN A 234 -8.77 20.92 -21.77
CA ASN A 234 -7.66 21.09 -20.83
C ASN A 234 -6.38 21.41 -21.61
N ILE A 235 -5.67 22.48 -21.24
CA ILE A 235 -4.47 22.92 -21.95
C ILE A 235 -3.22 22.38 -21.24
N ASN A 236 -2.46 21.53 -21.94
CA ASN A 236 -1.21 20.95 -21.46
C ASN A 236 -0.11 21.04 -22.53
N PRO A 237 0.71 22.11 -22.52
CA PRO A 237 1.80 22.28 -23.49
C PRO A 237 3.03 21.45 -23.16
N ARG A 238 3.08 20.80 -21.98
CA ARG A 238 4.27 20.08 -21.51
C ARG A 238 4.51 18.79 -22.30
N ALA A 239 5.76 18.39 -22.42
CA ALA A 239 6.19 17.13 -23.03
C ALA A 239 6.34 15.98 -22.01
N ASP A 240 5.96 16.20 -20.75
CA ASP A 240 6.04 15.21 -19.68
C ASP A 240 4.89 14.18 -19.73
N SER A 241 4.94 13.24 -18.78
CA SER A 241 3.93 12.19 -18.60
C SER A 241 2.65 12.69 -17.93
N GLU A 242 2.57 13.96 -17.48
CA GLU A 242 1.35 14.46 -16.85
C GLU A 242 0.22 14.53 -17.87
N MET A 243 -0.92 13.93 -17.51
CA MET A 243 -2.04 13.78 -18.43
C MET A 243 -2.73 15.10 -18.73
N MET A 244 -2.89 15.95 -17.72
CA MET A 244 -3.65 17.18 -17.77
C MET A 244 -2.80 18.35 -17.25
N GLY A 245 -2.99 19.53 -17.84
CA GLY A 245 -2.45 20.78 -17.33
C GLY A 245 -3.40 21.42 -16.31
N SER A 246 -3.05 22.63 -15.87
CA SER A 246 -3.80 23.37 -14.85
C SER A 246 -4.94 24.24 -15.41
N ARG A 247 -5.01 24.41 -16.74
CA ARG A 247 -6.00 25.32 -17.35
C ARG A 247 -7.12 24.55 -18.04
N ASN A 248 -8.33 24.76 -17.55
CA ASN A 248 -9.57 24.27 -18.14
C ASN A 248 -10.34 25.38 -18.85
N ILE A 249 -10.90 25.05 -20.02
CA ILE A 249 -11.81 25.90 -20.79
C ILE A 249 -13.09 25.10 -21.01
N LYS A 250 -14.19 25.55 -20.40
CA LYS A 250 -15.50 24.94 -20.63
C LYS A 250 -15.91 25.14 -22.08
N LEU A 251 -16.29 24.06 -22.75
CA LEU A 251 -16.76 24.07 -24.13
C LEU A 251 -18.29 23.92 -24.21
N TYR A 252 -18.88 23.14 -23.30
CA TYR A 252 -20.31 22.87 -23.29
C TYR A 252 -20.80 22.42 -21.90
N GLY A 253 -22.03 22.81 -21.56
CA GLY A 253 -22.79 22.23 -20.46
C GLY A 253 -22.38 22.72 -19.07
N GLN A 254 -22.41 21.80 -18.10
CA GLN A 254 -22.19 22.06 -16.68
C GLN A 254 -20.71 22.16 -16.33
N ASP A 255 -20.40 22.87 -15.23
CA ASP A 255 -19.03 23.00 -14.73
C ASP A 255 -18.50 21.72 -14.05
N THR A 256 -19.40 21.00 -13.39
CA THR A 256 -19.11 19.73 -12.71
C THR A 256 -20.13 18.67 -13.10
N ILE A 257 -19.82 17.42 -12.80
CA ILE A 257 -20.80 16.31 -12.78
C ILE A 257 -20.97 15.84 -11.35
N THR A 258 -22.15 15.29 -11.02
CA THR A 258 -22.40 14.73 -9.68
C THR A 258 -22.41 13.21 -9.72
N ASP A 259 -21.65 12.58 -8.82
CA ASP A 259 -21.62 11.14 -8.66
C ASP A 259 -21.77 10.74 -7.19
N CYS A 260 -21.91 9.44 -6.91
CA CYS A 260 -22.13 8.95 -5.55
C CYS A 260 -21.17 7.81 -5.19
N ILE A 261 -20.75 7.79 -3.93
CA ILE A 261 -20.10 6.63 -3.27
C ILE A 261 -20.89 6.38 -1.99
N GLY A 262 -21.50 5.20 -1.87
CA GLY A 262 -22.51 4.93 -0.85
C GLY A 262 -23.60 5.98 -0.78
N GLY A 263 -23.85 6.50 0.43
CA GLY A 263 -24.90 7.49 0.70
C GLY A 263 -24.55 8.94 0.34
N PHE A 264 -23.30 9.23 -0.07
CA PHE A 264 -22.84 10.60 -0.29
C PHE A 264 -22.76 10.97 -1.77
N ARG A 265 -23.02 12.24 -2.04
CA ARG A 265 -22.95 12.85 -3.38
C ARG A 265 -21.72 13.73 -3.50
N TYR A 266 -21.06 13.70 -4.64
CA TYR A 266 -19.84 14.46 -4.89
C TYR A 266 -19.95 15.22 -6.21
N SER A 267 -19.79 16.54 -6.14
CA SER A 267 -19.49 17.41 -7.27
C SER A 267 -18.05 17.19 -7.71
N ILE A 268 -17.86 16.89 -9.00
CA ILE A 268 -16.59 16.50 -9.58
C ILE A 268 -16.23 17.46 -10.71
N SER A 269 -15.18 18.25 -10.51
CA SER A 269 -14.58 19.11 -11.53
C SER A 269 -13.62 18.34 -12.46
N PRO A 270 -13.19 18.92 -13.59
CA PRO A 270 -12.37 18.21 -14.59
C PRO A 270 -11.04 17.65 -14.06
N ASN A 271 -10.32 18.41 -13.22
CA ASN A 271 -9.02 18.01 -12.68
C ASN A 271 -9.12 17.22 -11.37
N SER A 272 -10.29 17.19 -10.73
CA SER A 272 -10.46 16.58 -9.41
C SER A 272 -10.25 15.08 -9.45
N PHE A 273 -9.56 14.53 -8.44
CA PHE A 273 -9.45 13.08 -8.27
C PHE A 273 -10.77 12.52 -7.71
N PHE A 274 -11.18 11.37 -8.23
CA PHE A 274 -12.32 10.60 -7.74
C PHE A 274 -12.04 9.12 -7.97
N GLN A 275 -12.48 8.27 -7.05
CA GLN A 275 -12.19 6.85 -7.13
C GLN A 275 -12.84 6.24 -8.37
N VAL A 276 -12.06 5.47 -9.12
CA VAL A 276 -12.52 4.94 -10.42
C VAL A 276 -13.49 3.78 -10.29
N ASN A 277 -13.52 3.13 -9.13
CA ASN A 277 -14.41 2.02 -8.79
C ASN A 277 -15.25 2.39 -7.57
N ARG A 278 -16.50 2.80 -7.79
CA ARG A 278 -17.38 3.31 -6.71
C ARG A 278 -17.70 2.24 -5.67
N GLU A 279 -18.00 1.03 -6.13
CA GLU A 279 -18.44 -0.07 -5.26
C GLU A 279 -17.32 -0.49 -4.31
N GLN A 280 -16.09 -0.59 -4.82
CA GLN A 280 -14.95 -0.95 -3.98
C GLN A 280 -14.41 0.24 -3.17
N ALA A 281 -14.61 1.48 -3.64
CA ALA A 281 -14.30 2.66 -2.84
C ALA A 281 -15.19 2.77 -1.60
N GLU A 282 -16.48 2.46 -1.73
CA GLU A 282 -17.41 2.38 -0.60
C GLU A 282 -16.92 1.38 0.45
N VAL A 283 -16.58 0.15 0.03
CA VAL A 283 -15.99 -0.89 0.90
C VAL A 283 -14.72 -0.39 1.60
N LEU A 284 -13.82 0.27 0.85
CA LEU A 284 -12.57 0.82 1.39
C LEU A 284 -12.84 1.86 2.48
N TYR A 285 -13.79 2.76 2.25
CA TYR A 285 -14.14 3.85 3.17
C TYR A 285 -14.88 3.36 4.41
N GLU A 286 -15.81 2.42 4.25
CA GLU A 286 -16.48 1.76 5.37
C GLU A 286 -15.46 1.05 6.27
N LYS A 287 -14.49 0.35 5.67
CA LYS A 287 -13.41 -0.29 6.43
C LYS A 287 -12.52 0.73 7.14
N ALA A 288 -12.23 1.86 6.51
CA ALA A 288 -11.47 2.94 7.15
C ALA A 288 -12.21 3.51 8.38
N VAL A 289 -13.53 3.75 8.26
CA VAL A 289 -14.38 4.21 9.37
C VAL A 289 -14.45 3.16 10.48
N GLU A 290 -14.61 1.88 10.13
CA GLU A 290 -14.61 0.75 11.07
C GLU A 290 -13.29 0.69 11.85
N TYR A 291 -12.15 0.71 11.14
CA TYR A 291 -10.84 0.64 11.77
C TYR A 291 -10.55 1.83 12.65
N LEU A 292 -11.01 3.04 12.29
CA LEU A 292 -10.88 4.18 13.17
C LEU A 292 -11.71 4.07 14.47
N ASP A 293 -12.82 3.34 14.48
CA ASP A 293 -13.69 3.15 15.67
C ASP A 293 -14.10 4.49 16.31
N LEU A 294 -14.54 5.43 15.47
CA LEU A 294 -14.80 6.83 15.85
C LEU A 294 -15.87 7.00 16.92
N LYS A 295 -15.64 7.97 17.83
CA LYS A 295 -16.61 8.47 18.81
C LYS A 295 -17.03 9.91 18.47
N LYS A 296 -18.24 10.29 18.91
CA LYS A 296 -18.90 11.56 18.55
C LYS A 296 -18.20 12.83 19.02
N ASP A 297 -17.25 12.73 19.94
CA ASP A 297 -16.50 13.84 20.52
C ASP A 297 -15.05 13.93 19.99
N GLU A 298 -14.62 12.97 19.19
CA GLU A 298 -13.23 12.89 18.74
C GLU A 298 -12.93 13.83 17.57
N VAL A 299 -11.71 14.37 17.58
CA VAL A 299 -11.16 15.15 16.46
C VAL A 299 -10.37 14.23 15.54
N VAL A 300 -10.69 14.27 14.25
CA VAL A 300 -10.01 13.48 13.21
C VAL A 300 -9.33 14.41 12.21
N VAL A 301 -8.10 14.07 11.83
CA VAL A 301 -7.42 14.72 10.71
C VAL A 301 -7.39 13.74 9.53
N ASP A 302 -7.77 14.21 8.35
CA ASP A 302 -7.73 13.48 7.08
C ASP A 302 -6.70 14.16 6.17
N LEU A 303 -5.53 13.55 6.02
CA LEU A 303 -4.46 14.07 5.18
C LEU A 303 -4.59 13.52 3.76
N TYR A 304 -4.33 14.37 2.76
CA TYR A 304 -4.50 14.07 1.34
C TYR A 304 -5.97 13.85 0.97
N CYS A 305 -6.87 14.63 1.56
CA CYS A 305 -8.31 14.35 1.54
C CYS A 305 -8.97 14.51 0.16
N GLY A 306 -8.28 15.11 -0.83
CA GLY A 306 -8.83 15.38 -2.16
C GLY A 306 -10.11 16.21 -2.07
N ILE A 307 -11.18 15.75 -2.72
CA ILE A 307 -12.51 16.39 -2.68
C ILE A 307 -13.33 16.02 -1.42
N GLY A 308 -12.68 15.50 -0.38
CA GLY A 308 -13.30 15.16 0.90
C GLY A 308 -14.00 13.80 0.92
N THR A 309 -13.71 12.89 -0.02
CA THR A 309 -14.40 11.60 -0.13
C THR A 309 -14.45 10.83 1.20
N ILE A 310 -13.29 10.65 1.83
CA ILE A 310 -13.17 10.01 3.15
C ILE A 310 -13.66 10.97 4.25
N SER A 311 -13.26 12.24 4.22
CA SER A 311 -13.66 13.25 5.22
C SER A 311 -15.16 13.25 5.51
N LEU A 312 -16.01 13.13 4.47
CA LEU A 312 -17.46 13.10 4.64
C LEU A 312 -17.98 11.82 5.32
N TYR A 313 -17.35 10.67 5.06
CA TYR A 313 -17.64 9.41 5.77
C TYR A 313 -17.28 9.52 7.26
N LEU A 314 -16.12 10.12 7.57
CA LEU A 314 -15.66 10.32 8.94
C LEU A 314 -16.59 11.26 9.72
N ALA A 315 -17.07 12.30 9.04
CA ALA A 315 -17.92 13.34 9.63
C ALA A 315 -19.25 12.82 10.20
N GLN A 316 -19.75 11.68 9.72
CA GLN A 316 -20.95 11.05 10.29
C GLN A 316 -20.78 10.59 11.74
N LYS A 317 -19.54 10.29 12.16
CA LYS A 317 -19.25 9.71 13.48
C LYS A 317 -18.33 10.55 14.33
N ALA A 318 -17.47 11.37 13.74
CA ALA A 318 -16.54 12.24 14.45
C ALA A 318 -17.20 13.52 14.99
N GLY A 319 -16.62 14.12 16.03
CA GLY A 319 -17.03 15.43 16.51
C GLY A 319 -16.60 16.56 15.56
N LYS A 320 -15.36 16.46 15.05
CA LYS A 320 -14.80 17.42 14.08
C LYS A 320 -13.81 16.70 13.16
N VAL A 321 -13.84 17.04 11.87
CA VAL A 321 -12.87 16.56 10.88
C VAL A 321 -12.11 17.74 10.28
N TYR A 322 -10.79 17.62 10.18
CA TYR A 322 -9.92 18.53 9.44
C TYR A 322 -9.37 17.81 8.21
N GLY A 323 -9.79 18.22 7.01
CA GLY A 323 -9.26 17.71 5.75
C GLY A 323 -8.13 18.60 5.24
N VAL A 324 -6.98 18.01 4.90
CA VAL A 324 -5.83 18.74 4.32
C VAL A 324 -5.61 18.31 2.88
N GLU A 325 -5.61 19.27 1.97
CA GLU A 325 -5.42 19.04 0.54
C GLU A 325 -4.62 20.17 -0.11
N ALA A 326 -3.68 19.82 -0.98
CA ALA A 326 -2.78 20.79 -1.61
C ALA A 326 -3.44 21.55 -2.77
N VAL A 327 -4.36 20.89 -3.49
CA VAL A 327 -5.01 21.44 -4.68
C VAL A 327 -6.21 22.28 -4.29
N GLU A 328 -6.14 23.59 -4.57
CA GLU A 328 -7.20 24.57 -4.27
C GLU A 328 -8.58 24.15 -4.83
N GLU A 329 -8.63 23.68 -6.07
CA GLU A 329 -9.87 23.24 -6.72
C GLU A 329 -10.49 22.04 -5.99
N ALA A 330 -9.68 21.13 -5.46
CA ALA A 330 -10.15 19.99 -4.70
C ALA A 330 -10.68 20.41 -3.32
N VAL A 331 -10.03 21.37 -2.65
CA VAL A 331 -10.52 21.98 -1.40
C VAL A 331 -11.88 22.64 -1.61
N LYS A 332 -12.04 23.43 -2.68
CA LYS A 332 -13.33 24.05 -3.03
C LYS A 332 -14.41 23.00 -3.27
N ASN A 333 -14.11 21.94 -4.04
CA ASN A 333 -15.03 20.83 -4.21
C ASN A 333 -15.36 20.13 -2.88
N GLY A 334 -14.38 19.96 -1.98
CA GLY A 334 -14.61 19.40 -0.64
C GLY A 334 -15.63 20.21 0.16
N GLN A 335 -15.48 21.55 0.16
CA GLN A 335 -16.42 22.47 0.81
C GLN A 335 -17.83 22.39 0.18
N GLU A 336 -17.92 22.40 -1.16
CA GLU A 336 -19.18 22.21 -1.88
C GLU A 336 -19.83 20.87 -1.56
N ASN A 337 -19.03 19.80 -1.46
CA ASN A 337 -19.51 18.46 -1.15
C ASN A 337 -20.01 18.36 0.30
N ALA A 338 -19.35 19.01 1.25
CA ALA A 338 -19.85 19.08 2.63
C ALA A 338 -21.23 19.75 2.67
N VAL A 339 -21.40 20.88 1.98
CA VAL A 339 -22.71 21.57 1.85
C VAL A 339 -23.74 20.67 1.15
N LEU A 340 -23.36 20.02 0.04
CA LEU A 340 -24.24 19.13 -0.73
C LEU A 340 -24.79 17.97 0.10
N ASN A 341 -24.00 17.48 1.07
CA ASN A 341 -24.37 16.38 1.96
C ASN A 341 -24.85 16.85 3.34
N ARG A 342 -25.02 18.17 3.56
CA ARG A 342 -25.45 18.77 4.83
C ARG A 342 -24.55 18.39 6.00
N ILE A 343 -23.25 18.47 5.78
CA ILE A 343 -22.20 18.18 6.76
C ILE A 343 -21.53 19.49 7.16
N GLU A 344 -21.57 19.80 8.45
CA GLU A 344 -21.10 21.08 9.00
C GLU A 344 -19.83 20.93 9.86
N ASN A 345 -19.51 19.71 10.29
CA ASN A 345 -18.40 19.40 11.19
C ASN A 345 -17.10 19.03 10.43
N VAL A 346 -16.92 19.49 9.19
CA VAL A 346 -15.69 19.31 8.41
C VAL A 346 -15.09 20.67 8.07
N GLU A 347 -13.78 20.81 8.23
CA GLU A 347 -13.02 21.98 7.81
C GLU A 347 -11.92 21.55 6.84
N PHE A 348 -11.97 22.08 5.61
CA PHE A 348 -10.95 21.82 4.60
C PHE A 348 -9.90 22.93 4.61
N ILE A 349 -8.62 22.53 4.66
CA ILE A 349 -7.46 23.42 4.75
C ILE A 349 -6.60 23.19 3.52
N GLN A 350 -6.37 24.26 2.77
CA GLN A 350 -5.47 24.22 1.62
C GLN A 350 -4.01 24.21 2.06
N GLY A 351 -3.24 23.25 1.57
CA GLY A 351 -1.79 23.22 1.69
C GLY A 351 -1.22 21.80 1.63
N LEU A 352 0.10 21.72 1.55
CA LEU A 352 0.82 20.45 1.63
C LEU A 352 0.66 19.84 3.02
N SER A 353 0.51 18.51 3.09
CA SER A 353 0.30 17.82 4.37
C SER A 353 1.51 17.97 5.30
N GLU A 354 2.72 17.93 4.74
CA GLU A 354 3.99 18.18 5.41
C GLU A 354 4.12 19.60 5.98
N ASP A 355 3.38 20.57 5.45
CA ASP A 355 3.39 21.95 5.93
C ASP A 355 2.26 22.26 6.90
N VAL A 356 1.05 21.78 6.60
CA VAL A 356 -0.17 22.10 7.34
C VAL A 356 -0.27 21.27 8.61
N PHE A 357 0.03 19.97 8.56
CA PHE A 357 -0.14 19.09 9.70
C PHE A 357 0.72 19.50 10.93
N PRO A 358 2.01 19.87 10.78
CA PRO A 358 2.78 20.41 11.90
C PRO A 358 2.23 21.74 12.44
N LYS A 359 1.64 22.58 11.57
CA LYS A 359 1.02 23.85 11.98
C LYS A 359 -0.24 23.63 12.80
N LEU A 360 -1.03 22.59 12.50
CA LEU A 360 -2.18 22.21 13.32
C LEU A 360 -1.74 21.84 14.75
N LEU A 361 -0.68 21.04 14.87
CA LEU A 361 -0.10 20.70 16.17
C LEU A 361 0.35 21.95 16.95
N LYS A 362 1.06 22.88 16.28
CA LYS A 362 1.51 24.15 16.88
C LYS A 362 0.36 25.06 17.31
N ARG A 363 -0.78 25.00 16.63
CA ARG A 363 -2.02 25.72 17.00
C ARG A 363 -2.77 25.08 18.17
N GLY A 364 -2.26 23.97 18.73
CA GLY A 364 -2.88 23.26 19.84
C GLY A 364 -4.00 22.29 19.41
N ILE A 365 -4.22 22.09 18.11
CA ILE A 365 -5.16 21.08 17.61
C ILE A 365 -4.51 19.71 17.83
N LYS A 366 -5.11 18.89 18.68
CA LYS A 366 -4.70 17.51 18.91
C LYS A 366 -5.70 16.57 18.27
N ALA A 367 -5.29 15.85 17.23
CA ALA A 367 -6.12 14.82 16.65
C ALA A 367 -6.15 13.59 17.56
N ASP A 368 -7.34 13.12 17.93
CA ASP A 368 -7.49 11.82 18.56
C ASP A 368 -7.11 10.70 17.59
N LYS A 369 -7.44 10.92 16.31
CA LYS A 369 -7.34 9.93 15.24
C LYS A 369 -6.93 10.57 13.93
N LEU A 370 -6.34 9.77 13.06
CA LEU A 370 -5.77 10.23 11.80
C LEU A 370 -6.10 9.28 10.66
N VAL A 371 -6.44 9.82 9.49
CA VAL A 371 -6.41 9.10 8.21
C VAL A 371 -5.32 9.68 7.32
N VAL A 372 -4.60 8.81 6.64
CA VAL A 372 -3.67 9.19 5.55
C VAL A 372 -3.96 8.34 4.32
N ASP A 373 -4.16 9.00 3.17
CA ASP A 373 -4.26 8.36 1.84
C ASP A 373 -3.25 8.99 0.86
N PRO A 374 -1.93 8.78 1.09
CA PRO A 374 -0.90 9.46 0.33
C PRO A 374 -0.79 8.96 -1.12
N PRO A 375 -0.10 9.73 -2.00
CA PRO A 375 0.24 9.26 -3.34
C PRO A 375 1.13 8.00 -3.31
N ARG A 376 1.34 7.38 -4.48
CA ARG A 376 2.14 6.14 -4.66
C ARG A 376 3.54 6.11 -4.03
N ARG A 377 4.10 7.29 -3.70
CA ARG A 377 5.41 7.43 -3.03
C ARG A 377 5.35 7.26 -1.50
N GLY A 378 4.15 7.18 -0.92
CA GLY A 378 3.90 7.17 0.52
C GLY A 378 3.88 8.58 1.12
N CYS A 379 3.88 8.65 2.45
CA CYS A 379 3.94 9.91 3.18
C CYS A 379 5.32 10.55 3.08
N GLU A 380 5.36 11.87 3.13
CA GLU A 380 6.61 12.59 3.40
C GLU A 380 7.09 12.31 4.82
N LYS A 381 8.40 12.42 5.02
CA LYS A 381 9.03 12.11 6.31
C LYS A 381 8.51 13.02 7.42
N GLU A 382 8.32 14.30 7.12
CA GLU A 382 7.81 15.34 8.00
C GLU A 382 6.40 15.01 8.49
N VAL A 383 5.56 14.41 7.65
CA VAL A 383 4.24 13.91 8.04
C VAL A 383 4.39 12.80 9.07
N LEU A 384 5.19 11.78 8.78
CA LEU A 384 5.42 10.65 9.71
C LEU A 384 6.02 11.10 11.05
N GLU A 385 6.93 12.08 11.03
CA GLU A 385 7.48 12.69 12.25
C GLU A 385 6.41 13.42 13.05
N THR A 386 5.55 14.17 12.39
CA THR A 386 4.43 14.87 13.03
C THR A 386 3.43 13.90 13.63
N ILE A 387 3.17 12.76 12.96
CA ILE A 387 2.34 11.68 13.53
C ILE A 387 2.94 11.18 14.85
N ALA A 388 4.25 10.88 14.87
CA ALA A 388 4.93 10.40 16.07
C ALA A 388 4.96 11.44 17.20
N GLN A 389 4.94 12.74 16.87
CA GLN A 389 4.87 13.83 17.85
C GLN A 389 3.44 14.05 18.38
N MET A 390 2.45 14.07 17.49
CA MET A 390 1.04 14.28 17.84
C MET A 390 0.46 13.09 18.61
N LYS A 391 0.96 11.88 18.35
CA LYS A 391 0.55 10.63 19.01
C LYS A 391 -0.96 10.38 18.97
N PRO A 392 -1.65 10.49 17.81
CA PRO A 392 -3.04 10.07 17.71
C PRO A 392 -3.20 8.62 18.20
N LYS A 393 -4.29 8.34 18.92
CA LYS A 393 -4.57 7.03 19.52
C LYS A 393 -4.67 5.94 18.45
N ARG A 394 -5.25 6.29 17.30
CA ARG A 394 -5.41 5.38 16.16
C ARG A 394 -5.15 6.09 14.83
N ILE A 395 -4.53 5.38 13.92
CA ILE A 395 -4.27 5.82 12.55
C ILE A 395 -4.88 4.80 11.61
N VAL A 396 -5.57 5.27 10.59
CA VAL A 396 -5.86 4.49 9.39
C VAL A 396 -4.98 4.97 8.25
N TYR A 397 -4.18 4.05 7.71
CA TYR A 397 -3.33 4.29 6.55
C TYR A 397 -3.93 3.56 5.35
N ILE A 398 -4.30 4.31 4.32
CA ILE A 398 -4.77 3.79 3.03
C ILE A 398 -3.62 3.87 2.01
N SER A 399 -3.40 2.81 1.23
CA SER A 399 -2.35 2.82 0.23
C SER A 399 -2.60 1.92 -0.96
N CYS A 400 -2.29 2.44 -2.14
CA CYS A 400 -2.26 1.71 -3.41
C CYS A 400 -0.91 1.04 -3.72
N ASN A 401 0.09 1.20 -2.83
CA ASN A 401 1.44 0.67 -3.02
C ASN A 401 1.97 -0.04 -1.76
N PRO A 402 1.92 -1.39 -1.73
CA PRO A 402 2.36 -2.18 -0.58
C PRO A 402 3.80 -1.94 -0.14
N ALA A 403 4.71 -1.58 -1.07
CA ALA A 403 6.12 -1.39 -0.74
C ALA A 403 6.37 -0.10 0.06
N THR A 404 5.77 1.01 -0.36
CA THR A 404 5.88 2.28 0.37
C THR A 404 5.04 2.27 1.64
N LEU A 405 3.89 1.59 1.62
CA LEU A 405 3.12 1.30 2.84
C LEU A 405 4.00 0.59 3.87
N ALA A 406 4.64 -0.52 3.49
CA ALA A 406 5.49 -1.29 4.39
C ALA A 406 6.65 -0.45 4.99
N ARG A 407 7.28 0.40 4.17
CA ARG A 407 8.32 1.35 4.62
C ARG A 407 7.78 2.31 5.68
N ASP A 408 6.62 2.90 5.46
CA ASP A 408 6.04 3.91 6.34
C ASP A 408 5.52 3.29 7.65
N LEU A 409 4.89 2.10 7.57
CA LEU A 409 4.47 1.35 8.75
C LEU A 409 5.65 1.00 9.65
N ARG A 410 6.77 0.56 9.08
CA ARG A 410 8.00 0.31 9.84
C ARG A 410 8.46 1.54 10.60
N TYR A 411 8.48 2.69 9.93
CA TYR A 411 8.89 3.95 10.53
C TYR A 411 8.02 4.33 11.73
N LEU A 412 6.71 4.10 11.64
CA LEU A 412 5.74 4.35 12.71
C LEU A 412 5.85 3.32 13.84
N GLU A 413 6.07 2.03 13.54
CA GLU A 413 6.24 1.00 14.58
C GLU A 413 7.48 1.22 15.44
N GLU A 414 8.58 1.68 14.83
CA GLU A 414 9.80 2.13 15.51
C GLU A 414 9.56 3.35 16.43
N ARG A 415 8.43 4.04 16.29
CA ARG A 415 8.06 5.26 17.03
C ARG A 415 6.82 5.10 17.90
N GLY A 416 6.56 3.88 18.34
CA GLY A 416 5.53 3.61 19.35
C GLY A 416 4.16 3.29 18.77
N TYR A 417 4.03 3.04 17.47
CA TYR A 417 2.81 2.43 16.92
C TYR A 417 2.91 0.91 16.84
N LYS A 418 1.77 0.26 16.71
CA LYS A 418 1.64 -1.15 16.36
C LYS A 418 0.63 -1.26 15.22
N THR A 419 1.00 -1.95 14.15
CA THR A 419 0.06 -2.36 13.11
C THR A 419 -0.81 -3.49 13.65
N LEU A 420 -2.12 -3.29 13.65
CA LEU A 420 -3.09 -4.25 14.20
C LEU A 420 -3.69 -5.10 13.09
N GLU A 421 -4.30 -4.45 12.11
CA GLU A 421 -5.06 -5.10 11.06
C GLU A 421 -4.74 -4.51 9.70
N VAL A 422 -4.74 -5.36 8.68
CA VAL A 422 -4.43 -5.04 7.29
C VAL A 422 -5.50 -5.67 6.42
N GLN A 423 -6.28 -4.83 5.72
CA GLN A 423 -7.33 -5.25 4.81
C GLN A 423 -6.99 -4.81 3.38
N PRO A 424 -6.53 -5.71 2.52
CA PRO A 424 -6.45 -5.44 1.09
C PRO A 424 -7.85 -5.38 0.46
N VAL A 425 -8.04 -4.51 -0.52
CA VAL A 425 -9.29 -4.30 -1.25
C VAL A 425 -9.00 -4.25 -2.75
N ASP A 426 -9.78 -4.99 -3.54
CA ASP A 426 -9.62 -5.06 -4.99
C ASP A 426 -10.31 -3.89 -5.70
N LEU A 427 -9.75 -2.68 -5.56
CA LEU A 427 -10.26 -1.50 -6.24
C LEU A 427 -10.09 -1.58 -7.77
N PHE A 428 -9.13 -2.38 -8.25
CA PHE A 428 -8.73 -2.49 -9.66
C PHE A 428 -8.74 -3.95 -10.14
N CYS A 429 -9.93 -4.51 -10.33
CA CYS A 429 -10.11 -5.89 -10.78
C CYS A 429 -9.37 -6.15 -12.11
N TRP A 430 -8.89 -7.38 -12.33
CA TRP A 430 -8.10 -7.80 -13.50
C TRP A 430 -6.71 -7.15 -13.64
N THR A 431 -6.29 -6.34 -12.67
CA THR A 431 -4.96 -5.75 -12.62
C THR A 431 -4.19 -6.27 -11.40
N GLY A 432 -2.87 -6.08 -11.39
CA GLY A 432 -2.05 -6.35 -10.20
C GLY A 432 -2.04 -5.26 -9.14
N HIS A 433 -2.81 -4.18 -9.32
CA HIS A 433 -2.96 -3.16 -8.28
C HIS A 433 -3.80 -3.67 -7.12
N VAL A 434 -3.44 -3.28 -5.90
CA VAL A 434 -4.16 -3.62 -4.67
C VAL A 434 -4.18 -2.38 -3.78
N GLU A 435 -5.37 -2.01 -3.32
CA GLU A 435 -5.55 -0.98 -2.32
C GLU A 435 -5.50 -1.65 -0.94
N THR A 436 -4.98 -0.99 0.08
CA THR A 436 -4.85 -1.57 1.42
C THR A 436 -5.25 -0.56 2.47
N VAL A 437 -6.12 -0.95 3.40
CA VAL A 437 -6.46 -0.19 4.61
C VAL A 437 -5.75 -0.83 5.80
N VAL A 438 -5.01 -0.04 6.55
CA VAL A 438 -4.25 -0.51 7.71
C VAL A 438 -4.65 0.25 8.96
N SER A 439 -4.97 -0.49 10.03
CA SER A 439 -5.18 0.06 11.35
C SER A 439 -3.89 0.03 12.16
N LEU A 440 -3.49 1.18 12.70
CA LEU A 440 -2.40 1.28 13.68
C LEU A 440 -2.92 1.86 14.99
N SER A 441 -2.48 1.32 16.11
CA SER A 441 -2.72 1.90 17.43
C SER A 441 -1.41 2.39 18.05
N HIS A 442 -1.46 3.52 18.74
CA HIS A 442 -0.34 3.94 19.58
C HIS A 442 -0.20 2.95 20.76
N LYS A 443 0.99 2.39 20.95
CA LYS A 443 1.35 1.56 22.10
C LYS A 443 1.26 2.46 23.33
N LYS A 444 0.27 2.25 24.20
CA LYS A 444 0.29 2.89 25.53
C LYS A 444 1.48 2.30 26.31
N ALA A 445 2.17 3.13 27.08
CA ALA A 445 3.28 2.69 27.92
C ALA A 445 2.83 1.70 29.02
N ASP A 446 1.54 1.67 29.38
CA ASP A 446 1.02 0.88 30.52
C ASP A 446 -0.20 0.01 30.16
N THR A 447 -0.13 -0.78 29.09
CA THR A 447 -1.16 -1.82 28.88
C THR A 447 -0.83 -3.03 29.75
N HIS A 448 -1.17 -2.96 31.03
CA HIS A 448 -1.30 -4.17 31.86
C HIS A 448 -2.54 -4.91 31.39
N ILE A 449 -2.36 -6.14 30.93
CA ILE A 449 -3.48 -7.05 30.71
C ILE A 449 -3.89 -7.52 32.10
N ASN A 450 -4.99 -6.99 32.64
CA ASN A 450 -5.63 -7.58 33.81
C ASN A 450 -6.30 -8.88 33.35
N ILE A 451 -5.57 -9.99 33.49
CA ILE A 451 -6.17 -11.32 33.44
C ILE A 451 -6.74 -11.57 34.83
N ASN A 452 -8.06 -11.48 34.98
CA ASN A 452 -8.72 -12.02 36.17
C ASN A 452 -8.66 -13.54 36.03
N VAL A 453 -7.71 -14.15 36.73
CA VAL A 453 -7.64 -15.60 36.88
C VAL A 453 -8.36 -15.93 38.18
N GLU A 454 -9.46 -16.68 38.09
CA GLU A 454 -10.11 -17.27 39.25
C GLU A 454 -9.46 -18.64 39.52
N PHE A 455 -8.96 -18.82 40.73
CA PHE A 455 -8.26 -20.02 41.19
C PHE A 455 -9.16 -20.81 42.14
N GLY A 456 -9.31 -22.10 41.89
CA GLY A 456 -10.10 -23.00 42.71
C GLY A 456 -10.41 -24.31 42.00
N ASP A 457 -11.15 -25.20 42.68
CA ASP A 457 -11.36 -26.59 42.25
C ASP A 457 -12.72 -26.80 41.54
N GLU A 458 -13.43 -25.71 41.22
CA GLU A 458 -14.71 -25.75 40.50
C GLU A 458 -14.52 -25.83 38.98
N GLU A 459 -15.53 -26.38 38.28
CA GLU A 459 -15.51 -26.59 36.84
C GLU A 459 -15.42 -25.24 36.09
N GLY A 460 -14.24 -24.95 35.51
CA GLY A 460 -13.94 -23.68 34.82
C GLY A 460 -12.88 -22.81 35.49
N GLN A 461 -12.42 -23.17 36.70
CA GLN A 461 -11.30 -22.51 37.41
C GLN A 461 -9.99 -23.25 37.17
N ILE A 462 -8.85 -22.56 37.37
CA ILE A 462 -7.54 -23.20 37.26
C ILE A 462 -7.21 -23.88 38.60
N PRO A 463 -7.03 -25.22 38.65
CA PRO A 463 -6.74 -25.92 39.90
C PRO A 463 -5.38 -25.49 40.46
N ILE A 464 -5.37 -25.10 41.73
CA ILE A 464 -4.17 -24.58 42.41
C ILE A 464 -3.06 -25.63 42.47
N ASP A 465 -3.41 -26.90 42.61
CA ASP A 465 -2.47 -28.02 42.67
C ASP A 465 -1.74 -28.25 41.34
N GLU A 466 -2.40 -27.99 40.21
CA GLU A 466 -1.78 -28.14 38.89
C GLU A 466 -0.81 -26.99 38.59
N ILE A 467 -1.10 -25.79 39.13
CA ILE A 467 -0.20 -24.63 39.08
C ILE A 467 1.03 -24.86 39.97
N ALA A 468 0.86 -25.37 41.18
CA ALA A 468 1.97 -25.66 42.09
C ALA A 468 2.94 -26.67 41.46
N ARG A 469 2.39 -27.75 40.86
CA ARG A 469 3.19 -28.78 40.18
C ARG A 469 3.92 -28.23 38.95
N LYS A 470 3.26 -27.42 38.12
CA LYS A 470 3.88 -26.77 36.95
C LYS A 470 4.90 -25.71 37.36
N ALA A 471 4.69 -24.99 38.46
CA ALA A 471 5.63 -23.99 38.98
C ALA A 471 6.91 -24.63 39.56
N GLU A 472 6.81 -25.84 40.11
CA GLU A 472 7.98 -26.64 40.51
C GLU A 472 8.74 -27.19 39.30
N GLU A 473 8.06 -27.60 38.23
CA GLU A 473 8.69 -28.00 36.96
C GLU A 473 9.34 -26.82 36.21
N TYR A 474 8.81 -25.60 36.37
CA TYR A 474 9.29 -24.38 35.71
C TYR A 474 10.16 -23.48 36.59
N ARG A 475 10.64 -23.94 37.76
CA ARG A 475 11.60 -23.17 38.55
C ARG A 475 12.86 -22.94 37.70
N PRO A 476 13.15 -21.71 37.23
CA PRO A 476 14.39 -21.46 36.52
C PRO A 476 15.51 -21.71 37.53
N SER A 477 16.53 -22.49 37.17
CA SER A 477 17.77 -22.56 37.94
C SER A 477 18.23 -21.13 38.24
N GLU A 478 18.45 -20.78 39.52
CA GLU A 478 18.88 -19.45 39.92
C GLU A 478 20.03 -18.97 39.01
N ARG A 479 19.82 -17.84 38.32
CA ARG A 479 20.87 -17.24 37.49
C ARG A 479 22.02 -16.84 38.40
N VAL A 480 23.13 -17.56 38.34
CA VAL A 480 24.32 -17.27 39.13
C VAL A 480 24.87 -15.90 38.75
N THR A 481 24.83 -14.97 39.70
CA THR A 481 25.32 -13.60 39.51
C THR A 481 26.82 -13.50 39.78
N TYR A 482 27.48 -12.47 39.25
CA TYR A 482 28.88 -12.20 39.57
C TYR A 482 29.12 -11.97 41.06
N LYS A 483 28.12 -11.44 41.78
CA LYS A 483 28.20 -11.26 43.23
C LYS A 483 28.29 -12.59 43.97
N MET A 484 27.49 -13.59 43.59
CA MET A 484 27.56 -14.94 44.17
C MET A 484 28.92 -15.61 43.92
N MET A 485 29.51 -15.39 42.74
CA MET A 485 30.86 -15.87 42.44
C MET A 485 31.93 -15.17 43.30
N GLN A 486 31.80 -13.86 43.53
CA GLN A 486 32.71 -13.11 44.40
C GLN A 486 32.64 -13.60 45.85
N GLU A 487 31.44 -13.83 46.39
CA GLU A 487 31.22 -14.32 47.76
C GLU A 487 31.77 -15.75 47.95
N TYR A 488 31.61 -16.63 46.94
CA TYR A 488 32.22 -17.96 46.96
C TYR A 488 33.76 -17.88 46.94
N ILE A 489 34.34 -17.05 46.09
CA ILE A 489 35.80 -16.91 46.00
C ILE A 489 36.38 -16.30 47.28
N GLU A 490 35.71 -15.30 47.85
CA GLU A 490 36.13 -14.67 49.10
C GLU A 490 36.06 -15.65 50.28
N SER A 491 34.98 -16.45 50.37
CA SER A 491 34.84 -17.45 51.44
C SER A 491 35.81 -18.63 51.32
N LYS A 492 36.15 -19.06 50.10
CA LYS A 492 37.00 -20.24 49.87
C LYS A 492 38.50 -19.93 49.77
N TYR A 493 38.86 -18.80 49.16
CA TYR A 493 40.25 -18.43 48.86
C TYR A 493 40.74 -17.20 49.66
N ASN A 494 39.87 -16.60 50.48
CA ASN A 494 40.20 -15.49 51.39
C ASN A 494 40.77 -14.23 50.68
N PHE A 495 40.38 -14.00 49.43
CA PHE A 495 40.65 -12.75 48.70
C PHE A 495 39.50 -12.34 47.77
N LYS A 496 39.42 -11.04 47.47
CA LYS A 496 38.39 -10.47 46.58
C LYS A 496 38.83 -10.45 45.12
N VAL A 497 37.89 -10.77 44.22
CA VAL A 497 38.06 -10.62 42.77
C VAL A 497 37.11 -9.55 42.22
N HIS A 498 37.57 -8.77 41.25
CA HIS A 498 36.75 -7.75 40.59
C HIS A 498 35.86 -8.40 39.52
N THR A 499 34.65 -7.88 39.30
CA THR A 499 33.70 -8.40 38.30
C THR A 499 34.29 -8.44 36.88
N ALA A 500 35.14 -7.46 36.56
CA ALA A 500 35.89 -7.42 35.30
C ALA A 500 36.82 -8.63 35.09
N TYR A 501 37.45 -9.18 36.13
CA TYR A 501 38.28 -10.39 36.01
C TYR A 501 37.43 -11.64 35.76
N ILE A 502 36.22 -11.70 36.33
CA ILE A 502 35.28 -12.79 36.06
C ILE A 502 34.81 -12.73 34.59
N ALA A 503 34.53 -11.52 34.08
CA ALA A 503 34.17 -11.31 32.69
C ALA A 503 35.31 -11.66 31.71
N GLU A 504 36.56 -11.33 32.07
CA GLU A 504 37.76 -11.65 31.29
C GLU A 504 37.98 -13.16 31.21
N VAL A 505 37.96 -13.88 32.33
CA VAL A 505 38.12 -15.34 32.36
C VAL A 505 36.97 -16.05 31.64
N LYS A 506 35.73 -15.56 31.73
CA LYS A 506 34.60 -16.10 30.94
C LYS A 506 34.80 -15.92 29.44
N ARG A 507 35.38 -14.80 29.01
CA ARG A 507 35.70 -14.51 27.60
C ARG A 507 36.78 -15.46 27.09
N ASP A 508 37.82 -15.71 27.88
CA ASP A 508 38.89 -16.66 27.54
C ASP A 508 38.38 -18.11 27.43
N LEU A 509 37.33 -18.45 28.17
CA LEU A 509 36.65 -19.75 28.12
C LEU A 509 35.54 -19.83 27.05
N GLY A 510 35.32 -18.77 26.26
CA GLY A 510 34.31 -18.75 25.19
C GLY A 510 32.85 -18.78 25.66
N LEU A 511 32.59 -18.38 26.91
CA LEU A 511 31.25 -18.42 27.50
C LEU A 511 30.40 -17.20 27.11
N PRO A 512 29.08 -17.35 26.89
CA PRO A 512 28.21 -16.26 26.50
C PRO A 512 28.14 -15.17 27.59
N MET A 513 28.34 -13.92 27.18
CA MET A 513 28.24 -12.74 28.04
C MET A 513 26.89 -12.07 27.83
N TYR A 514 26.21 -11.71 28.91
CA TYR A 514 25.04 -10.83 28.86
C TYR A 514 25.50 -9.38 29.06
N ASP A 515 25.03 -8.46 28.21
CA ASP A 515 25.34 -7.04 28.34
C ASP A 515 24.88 -6.53 29.71
N ALA A 516 25.81 -5.99 30.50
CA ALA A 516 25.48 -5.30 31.73
C ALA A 516 24.96 -3.89 31.36
N PRO A 517 23.73 -3.51 31.75
CA PRO A 517 23.12 -2.23 31.36
C PRO A 517 23.77 -0.97 31.96
N ASN A 518 24.85 -1.10 32.73
CA ASN A 518 25.59 0.02 33.31
C ASN A 518 27.05 -0.03 32.87
N ALA A 519 27.33 0.33 31.62
CA ALA A 519 28.66 0.79 31.22
C ALA A 519 28.84 2.21 31.77
N VAL A 520 29.17 2.30 33.06
CA VAL A 520 29.52 3.59 33.69
C VAL A 520 30.89 4.00 33.16
N GLU A 521 30.94 5.20 32.58
CA GLU A 521 32.14 5.94 32.20
C GLU A 521 33.05 6.19 33.40
N GLU A 522 33.85 5.21 33.77
CA GLU A 522 34.99 5.39 34.65
C GLU A 522 35.84 4.14 34.49
N LEU A 523 36.97 4.25 33.78
CA LEU A 523 38.19 3.43 33.94
C LEU A 523 39.26 3.85 32.92
N LYS A 524 39.79 5.06 33.13
CA LYS A 524 41.15 5.40 32.72
C LYS A 524 42.12 4.74 33.70
N GLN A 525 42.52 3.51 33.44
CA GLN A 525 43.73 2.88 34.00
C GLN A 525 44.03 1.60 33.21
N GLU A 526 45.29 1.42 32.77
CA GLU A 526 45.76 0.13 32.25
C GLU A 526 45.58 -0.93 33.34
N ARG A 527 44.59 -1.81 33.15
CA ARG A 527 44.29 -2.87 34.11
C ARG A 527 45.27 -4.02 33.90
N LYS A 528 45.96 -4.41 34.97
CA LYS A 528 46.74 -5.64 35.00
C LYS A 528 45.80 -6.85 34.91
N HIS A 529 46.15 -7.79 34.03
CA HIS A 529 45.50 -9.11 33.92
C HIS A 529 45.41 -9.79 35.31
N PRO A 530 44.38 -10.61 35.56
CA PRO A 530 44.27 -11.36 36.80
C PRO A 530 45.50 -12.26 36.99
N THR A 531 45.99 -12.34 38.24
CA THR A 531 47.08 -13.28 38.57
C THR A 531 46.62 -14.72 38.33
N PRO A 532 47.53 -15.66 38.03
CA PRO A 532 47.17 -17.07 37.79
C PRO A 532 46.30 -17.68 38.90
N GLU A 533 46.58 -17.33 40.15
CA GLU A 533 45.80 -17.74 41.33
C GLU A 533 44.35 -17.26 41.29
N LYS A 534 44.10 -16.03 40.81
CA LYS A 534 42.75 -15.47 40.66
C LYS A 534 42.01 -16.11 39.50
N VAL A 535 42.71 -16.45 38.41
CA VAL A 535 42.11 -17.17 37.27
C VAL A 535 41.61 -18.53 37.70
N GLU A 536 42.39 -19.27 38.49
CA GLU A 536 42.02 -20.60 38.95
C GLU A 536 40.84 -20.57 39.93
N ALA A 537 40.82 -19.60 40.86
CA ALA A 537 39.69 -19.39 41.76
C ALA A 537 38.39 -19.04 41.00
N ILE A 538 38.49 -18.26 39.91
CA ILE A 538 37.33 -17.94 39.07
C ILE A 538 36.85 -19.17 38.29
N LYS A 539 37.75 -20.00 37.74
CA LYS A 539 37.38 -21.26 37.08
C LYS A 539 36.70 -22.24 38.04
N ASP A 540 37.21 -22.37 39.26
CA ASP A 540 36.58 -23.19 40.30
C ASP A 540 35.19 -22.68 40.67
N ALA A 541 35.00 -21.36 40.79
CA ALA A 541 33.67 -20.77 41.00
C ALA A 541 32.72 -21.05 39.82
N LEU A 542 33.19 -20.89 38.58
CA LEU A 542 32.40 -21.18 37.38
C LEU A 542 31.96 -22.65 37.32
N LYS A 543 32.84 -23.57 37.75
CA LYS A 543 32.54 -25.00 37.84
C LYS A 543 31.57 -25.33 38.97
N HIS A 544 31.79 -24.74 40.15
CA HIS A 544 30.91 -24.90 41.32
C HIS A 544 29.46 -24.51 41.00
N PHE A 545 29.28 -23.44 40.22
CA PHE A 545 27.98 -22.94 39.82
C PHE A 545 27.46 -23.51 38.49
N GLY A 546 28.10 -24.53 37.93
CA GLY A 546 27.65 -25.21 36.70
C GLY A 546 27.68 -24.35 35.44
N VAL A 547 28.47 -23.26 35.44
CA VAL A 547 28.61 -22.32 34.30
C VAL A 547 29.62 -22.84 33.27
N CYS A 548 30.56 -23.70 33.67
CA CYS A 548 31.44 -24.47 32.78
C CYS A 548 31.69 -25.88 33.35
N GLN A 549 32.06 -26.84 32.49
CA GLN A 549 32.38 -28.23 32.90
C GLN A 549 33.81 -28.38 33.45
#